data_AF-A0A0Q7PV67-F1
#
_entry.id   AF-A0A0Q7PV67-F1
#
_cell.length_a   1.000
_cell.length_b   1.000
_cell.length_c   1.000
_cell.angle_alpha   90.00
_cell.angle_beta   90.00
_cell.angle_gamma   90.00
#
_symmetry.space_group_name_H-M   'P 1'
#
loop_
_entity.id
_entity.type
_entity.pdbx_description
1 polymer ?
#
loop_
_entity_poly.entity_id
_entity_poly.type
_entity_poly.pdbx_seq_one_letter_code
_entity_poly.pdbx_strand_id
1 'polypeptide(L)'
;MVLDASTVTAWTEALLNVSESVSDDDARIDVIGALETLKSAIAAAQAELSVDFDQSMRAKAAASGVGKRRQGRGIPEQLALARRESPYRGKRHLGLAKLLRAELPHTRAAFRAGQITEWAATLLAKETACLEVDDRAKVDKEIAGDLTDHRMGRHPPRQGDRLPRGRRPREGRQGDRRRPREGREAVGETGR
;
A
#
# COMPACT_ATOMS: atom_id res chain seq x y z
N MET A 1 6.55 20.37 -13.75
CA MET A 1 6.10 20.60 -12.35
C MET A 1 7.27 20.26 -11.44
N VAL A 2 7.75 21.22 -10.66
CA VAL A 2 8.77 20.97 -9.62
C VAL A 2 8.03 20.36 -8.43
N LEU A 3 8.50 19.22 -7.91
CA LEU A 3 7.91 18.63 -6.71
C LEU A 3 8.53 19.30 -5.48
N ASP A 4 7.79 20.24 -4.88
CA ASP A 4 8.14 20.87 -3.60
C ASP A 4 7.14 20.50 -2.50
N ALA A 5 7.45 20.92 -1.26
CA ALA A 5 6.62 20.60 -0.10
C ALA A 5 5.18 21.15 -0.23
N SER A 6 4.98 22.30 -0.88
CA SER A 6 3.66 22.91 -1.03
C SER A 6 2.75 22.10 -1.97
N THR A 7 3.33 21.58 -3.06
CA THR A 7 2.62 20.71 -4.02
C THR A 7 2.14 19.42 -3.34
N VAL A 8 3.00 18.82 -2.50
CA VAL A 8 2.65 17.59 -1.75
C VAL A 8 1.57 17.86 -0.70
N THR A 9 1.62 19.01 -0.02
CA THR A 9 0.58 19.42 0.94
C THR A 9 -0.78 19.57 0.26
N ALA A 10 -0.83 20.20 -0.93
CA ALA A 10 -2.08 20.37 -1.68
C ALA A 10 -2.73 19.03 -2.07
N TRP A 11 -1.93 18.01 -2.42
CA TRP A 11 -2.47 16.66 -2.66
C TRP A 11 -3.10 16.06 -1.40
N THR A 12 -2.49 16.30 -0.23
CA THR A 12 -3.03 15.80 1.04
C THR A 12 -4.36 16.46 1.38
N GLU A 13 -4.48 17.77 1.15
CA GLU A 13 -5.74 18.51 1.33
C GLU A 13 -6.83 17.99 0.39
N ALA A 14 -6.50 17.71 -0.87
CA ALA A 14 -7.44 17.14 -1.84
C ALA A 14 -7.98 15.75 -1.40
N LEU A 15 -7.17 14.96 -0.69
CA LEU A 15 -7.58 13.64 -0.19
C LEU A 15 -8.58 13.70 0.97
N LEU A 16 -8.73 14.84 1.66
CA LEU A 16 -9.64 14.96 2.80
C LEU A 16 -11.11 14.71 2.43
N ASN A 17 -11.49 15.01 1.19
CA ASN A 17 -12.87 14.88 0.72
C ASN A 17 -13.05 13.73 -0.30
N VAL A 18 -12.08 12.80 -0.39
CA VAL A 18 -12.07 11.75 -1.42
C VAL A 18 -13.29 10.81 -1.35
N SER A 19 -13.85 10.59 -0.16
CA SER A 19 -15.05 9.77 0.01
C SER A 19 -16.33 10.43 -0.50
N GLU A 20 -16.36 11.76 -0.58
CA GLU A 20 -17.50 12.53 -1.06
C GLU A 20 -17.45 12.74 -2.58
N SER A 21 -16.26 12.70 -3.17
CA SER A 21 -16.04 12.94 -4.60
C SER A 21 -16.19 11.70 -5.49
N VAL A 22 -16.26 10.50 -4.91
CA VAL A 22 -16.31 9.22 -5.64
C VAL A 22 -17.61 8.46 -5.35
N SER A 23 -18.49 8.42 -6.34
CA SER A 23 -19.89 8.00 -6.16
C SER A 23 -20.17 6.51 -6.36
N ASP A 24 -19.48 5.84 -7.30
CA ASP A 24 -19.70 4.42 -7.62
C ASP A 24 -18.52 3.52 -7.22
N ASP A 25 -18.78 2.21 -7.10
CA ASP A 25 -17.82 1.24 -6.58
C ASP A 25 -16.63 1.00 -7.52
N ASP A 26 -16.82 1.08 -8.84
CA ASP A 26 -15.74 0.91 -9.81
C ASP A 26 -14.76 2.09 -9.71
N ALA A 27 -15.28 3.32 -9.65
CA ALA A 27 -14.48 4.52 -9.43
C ALA A 27 -13.73 4.47 -8.09
N ARG A 28 -14.31 3.90 -7.02
CA ARG A 28 -13.60 3.70 -5.73
C ARG A 28 -12.39 2.79 -5.89
N ILE A 29 -12.54 1.67 -6.61
CA ILE A 29 -11.44 0.73 -6.86
C ILE A 29 -10.35 1.37 -7.72
N ASP A 30 -10.73 2.13 -8.76
CA ASP A 30 -9.77 2.83 -9.62
C ASP A 30 -8.98 3.88 -8.84
N VAL A 31 -9.65 4.66 -7.98
CA VAL A 31 -8.98 5.65 -7.12
C VAL A 31 -8.04 4.96 -6.13
N ILE A 32 -8.44 3.86 -5.48
CA ILE A 32 -7.57 3.09 -4.59
C ILE A 32 -6.32 2.60 -5.34
N GLY A 33 -6.47 2.08 -6.56
CA GLY A 33 -5.34 1.63 -7.39
C GLY A 33 -4.38 2.76 -7.74
N ALA A 34 -4.91 3.93 -8.11
CA ALA A 34 -4.11 5.12 -8.36
C ALA A 34 -3.37 5.59 -7.10
N LEU A 35 -4.01 5.56 -5.94
CA LEU A 35 -3.40 5.93 -4.66
C LEU A 35 -2.28 4.97 -4.24
N GLU A 36 -2.42 3.66 -4.47
CA GLU A 36 -1.33 2.70 -4.18
C GLU A 36 -0.14 2.88 -5.13
N THR A 37 -0.39 3.22 -6.40
CA THR A 37 0.66 3.59 -7.36
C THR A 37 1.40 4.84 -6.87
N LEU A 38 0.66 5.88 -6.46
CA LEU A 38 1.22 7.13 -5.95
C LEU A 38 2.01 6.90 -4.65
N LYS A 39 1.47 6.14 -3.71
CA LYS A 39 2.13 5.79 -2.44
C LYS A 39 3.47 5.09 -2.68
N SER A 40 3.51 4.16 -3.63
CA SER A 40 4.74 3.47 -4.02
C SER A 40 5.76 4.44 -4.63
N ALA A 41 5.31 5.32 -5.54
CA ALA A 41 6.17 6.35 -6.12
C ALA A 41 6.69 7.36 -5.07
N ILE A 42 5.87 7.75 -4.09
CA ILE A 42 6.28 8.61 -2.95
C ILE A 42 7.36 7.90 -2.13
N ALA A 43 7.17 6.64 -1.78
CA ALA A 43 8.16 5.88 -1.00
C ALA A 43 9.49 5.71 -1.77
N ALA A 44 9.42 5.51 -3.10
CA ALA A 44 10.59 5.47 -3.95
C ALA A 44 11.33 6.83 -3.98
N ALA A 45 10.59 7.95 -4.09
CA ALA A 45 11.18 9.28 -4.04
C ALA A 45 11.85 9.56 -2.68
N GLN A 46 11.23 9.14 -1.57
CA GLN A 46 11.83 9.22 -0.24
C GLN A 46 13.13 8.41 -0.16
N ALA A 47 13.19 7.23 -0.78
CA ALA A 47 14.41 6.42 -0.85
C ALA A 47 15.53 7.13 -1.62
N GLU A 48 15.25 7.72 -2.79
CA GLU A 48 16.23 8.49 -3.56
C GLU A 48 16.81 9.64 -2.76
N LEU A 49 15.94 10.49 -2.22
CA LEU A 49 16.32 11.65 -1.43
C LEU A 49 17.11 11.24 -0.17
N SER A 50 16.82 10.07 0.40
CA SER A 50 17.54 9.55 1.55
C SER A 50 19.01 9.25 1.23
N VAL A 51 19.33 8.68 0.07
CA VAL A 51 20.74 8.44 -0.29
C VAL A 51 21.44 9.71 -0.77
N ASP A 52 20.74 10.61 -1.47
CA ASP A 52 21.30 11.93 -1.82
C ASP A 52 21.64 12.74 -0.55
N PHE A 53 20.76 12.71 0.44
CA PHE A 53 21.00 13.31 1.75
C PHE A 53 22.17 12.66 2.49
N ASP A 54 22.24 11.32 2.54
CA ASP A 54 23.37 10.61 3.17
C ASP A 54 24.71 10.97 2.52
N GLN A 55 24.77 11.03 1.19
CA GLN A 55 25.97 11.42 0.44
C GLN A 55 26.37 12.87 0.74
N SER A 56 25.42 13.81 0.69
CA SER A 56 25.64 15.23 0.98
C SER A 56 26.15 15.44 2.41
N MET A 57 25.53 14.80 3.40
CA MET A 57 25.91 14.93 4.80
C MET A 57 27.30 14.34 5.10
N ARG A 58 27.63 13.18 4.48
CA ARG A 58 28.97 12.59 4.61
C ARG A 58 30.05 13.45 3.96
N ALA A 59 29.76 14.03 2.80
CA ALA A 59 30.69 14.94 2.12
C ALA A 59 30.97 16.19 2.97
N LYS A 60 29.92 16.80 3.55
CA LYS A 60 30.05 17.93 4.49
C LYS A 60 30.88 17.54 5.72
N ALA A 61 30.60 16.39 6.33
CA ALA A 61 31.35 15.91 7.49
C ALA A 61 32.83 15.65 7.14
N ALA A 62 33.12 15.08 5.96
CA ALA A 62 34.47 14.88 5.48
C ALA A 62 35.22 16.21 5.29
N ALA A 63 34.57 17.22 4.69
CA ALA A 63 35.13 18.56 4.52
C ALA A 63 35.43 19.25 5.87
N SER A 64 34.68 18.93 6.93
CA SER A 64 34.94 19.39 8.30
C SER A 64 35.95 18.52 9.08
N GLY A 65 36.68 17.60 8.43
CA GLY A 65 37.70 16.77 9.07
C GLY A 65 37.15 15.63 9.94
N VAL A 66 35.85 15.33 9.86
CA VAL A 66 35.26 14.21 10.61
C VAL A 66 35.78 12.90 10.02
N GLY A 67 36.41 12.06 10.86
CA GLY A 67 36.92 10.75 10.45
C GLY A 67 35.85 9.85 9.83
N LYS A 68 36.21 9.06 8.81
CA LYS A 68 35.30 8.26 7.96
C LYS A 68 34.22 7.48 8.73
N ARG A 69 34.58 6.83 9.85
CA ARG A 69 33.65 6.06 10.68
C ARG A 69 32.51 6.89 11.31
N ARG A 70 32.70 8.20 11.48
CA ARG A 70 31.74 9.12 12.13
C ARG A 70 30.93 9.97 11.14
N GLN A 71 31.32 10.02 9.86
CA GLN A 71 30.69 10.88 8.85
C GLN A 71 29.20 10.59 8.62
N GLY A 72 28.73 9.37 8.94
CA GLY A 72 27.33 8.96 8.78
C GLY A 72 26.49 9.02 10.05
N ARG A 73 27.04 9.49 11.18
CA ARG A 73 26.34 9.45 12.48
C ARG A 73 25.13 10.39 12.48
N GLY A 74 23.97 9.91 12.92
CA GLY A 74 22.76 10.73 13.05
C GLY A 74 21.95 10.88 11.75
N ILE A 75 22.46 10.40 10.61
CA ILE A 75 21.74 10.50 9.32
C ILE A 75 20.46 9.65 9.34
N PRO A 76 20.49 8.34 9.71
CA PRO A 76 19.27 7.55 9.77
C PRO A 76 18.23 8.10 10.74
N GLU A 77 18.66 8.71 11.84
CA GLU A 77 17.79 9.32 12.84
C GLU A 77 17.03 10.54 12.29
N GLN A 78 17.71 11.39 11.51
CA GLN A 78 17.06 12.54 10.85
C GLN A 78 16.04 12.10 9.79
N LEU A 79 16.40 11.08 8.98
CA LEU A 79 15.48 10.50 7.99
C LEU A 79 14.27 9.83 8.66
N ALA A 80 14.50 9.10 9.77
CA ALA A 80 13.42 8.51 10.56
C ALA A 80 12.46 9.57 11.09
N LEU A 81 12.99 10.66 11.66
CA LEU A 81 12.18 11.77 12.16
C LEU A 81 11.33 12.39 11.05
N ALA A 82 11.92 12.66 9.88
CA ALA A 82 11.20 13.20 8.73
C ALA A 82 10.07 12.28 8.23
N ARG A 83 10.29 10.95 8.27
CA ARG A 83 9.30 9.94 7.91
C ARG A 83 8.28 9.63 9.02
N ARG A 84 8.44 10.21 10.21
CA ARG A 84 7.65 9.88 11.43
C ARG A 84 7.78 8.40 11.81
N GLU A 85 8.98 7.85 11.71
CA GLU A 85 9.29 6.46 11.99
C GLU A 85 10.35 6.32 13.10
N SER A 86 10.51 5.11 13.65
CA SER A 86 11.55 4.85 14.64
C SER A 86 12.95 4.87 14.00
N PRO A 87 14.01 5.20 14.76
CA PRO A 87 15.40 5.14 14.27
C PRO A 87 15.79 3.81 13.64
N TYR A 88 15.24 2.71 14.18
CA TYR A 88 15.44 1.37 13.62
C TYR A 88 14.90 1.26 12.19
N ARG A 89 13.70 1.78 11.93
CA ARG A 89 13.12 1.78 10.57
C ARG A 89 13.87 2.73 9.65
N GLY A 90 14.30 3.91 10.12
CA GLY A 90 15.13 4.82 9.32
C GLY A 90 16.42 4.19 8.82
N LYS A 91 17.10 3.39 9.67
CA LYS A 91 18.29 2.61 9.27
C LYS A 91 17.97 1.60 8.18
N ARG A 92 16.85 0.89 8.31
CA ARG A 92 16.39 -0.10 7.30
C ARG A 92 16.04 0.56 5.98
N HIS A 93 15.33 1.69 6.00
CA HIS A 93 14.97 2.45 4.80
C HIS A 93 16.21 2.97 4.08
N LEU A 94 17.16 3.56 4.81
CA LEU A 94 18.41 4.02 4.20
C LEU A 94 19.24 2.86 3.64
N GLY A 95 19.26 1.71 4.32
CA GLY A 95 19.93 0.50 3.83
C GLY A 95 19.32 -0.03 2.54
N LEU A 96 17.99 -0.16 2.50
CA LEU A 96 17.24 -0.54 1.31
C LEU A 96 17.51 0.43 0.16
N ALA A 97 17.39 1.74 0.40
CA ALA A 97 17.57 2.76 -0.61
C ALA A 97 18.97 2.71 -1.26
N LYS A 98 20.01 2.50 -0.44
CA LYS A 98 21.39 2.33 -0.93
C LYS A 98 21.53 1.08 -1.79
N LEU A 99 20.98 -0.05 -1.35
CA LEU A 99 21.02 -1.30 -2.11
C LEU A 99 20.27 -1.17 -3.45
N LEU A 100 19.07 -0.58 -3.44
CA LEU A 100 18.31 -0.31 -4.66
C LEU A 100 19.07 0.54 -5.66
N ARG A 101 19.76 1.60 -5.20
CA ARG A 101 20.55 2.47 -6.09
C ARG A 101 21.79 1.76 -6.64
N ALA A 102 22.45 0.93 -5.83
CA ALA A 102 23.73 0.34 -6.18
C ALA A 102 23.62 -0.98 -6.96
N GLU A 103 22.62 -1.82 -6.66
CA GLU A 103 22.66 -3.24 -7.05
C GLU A 103 21.33 -3.78 -7.61
N LEU A 104 20.21 -3.07 -7.44
CA LEU A 104 18.88 -3.51 -7.90
C LEU A 104 18.21 -2.45 -8.81
N PRO A 105 18.82 -2.07 -9.94
CA PRO A 105 18.32 -1.00 -10.80
C PRO A 105 16.93 -1.28 -11.40
N HIS A 106 16.57 -2.53 -11.70
CA HIS A 106 15.25 -2.89 -12.24
C HIS A 106 14.17 -2.82 -11.16
N THR A 107 14.43 -3.37 -9.97
CA THR A 107 13.54 -3.23 -8.81
C THR A 107 13.33 -1.76 -8.47
N ARG A 108 14.40 -0.96 -8.48
CA ARG A 108 14.34 0.48 -8.26
C ARG A 108 13.48 1.17 -9.32
N ALA A 109 13.60 0.80 -10.60
CA ALA A 109 12.80 1.37 -11.67
C ALA A 109 11.30 1.03 -11.52
N ALA A 110 10.97 -0.24 -11.26
CA ALA A 110 9.58 -0.68 -11.01
C ALA A 110 8.98 0.01 -9.78
N PHE A 111 9.77 0.19 -8.71
CA PHE A 111 9.32 0.88 -7.50
C PHE A 111 9.04 2.36 -7.77
N ARG A 112 9.92 3.05 -8.52
CA ARG A 112 9.72 4.44 -8.95
C ARG A 112 8.52 4.61 -9.87
N ALA A 113 8.21 3.61 -10.68
CA ALA A 113 7.03 3.59 -11.54
C ALA A 113 5.73 3.28 -10.76
N GLY A 114 5.81 2.97 -9.47
CA GLY A 114 4.68 2.60 -8.62
C GLY A 114 4.11 1.21 -8.90
N GLN A 115 4.87 0.36 -9.60
CA GLN A 115 4.43 -0.97 -10.03
C GLN A 115 4.63 -2.03 -8.95
N ILE A 116 5.56 -1.78 -8.03
CA ILE A 116 5.77 -2.59 -6.83
C ILE A 116 5.74 -1.70 -5.60
N THR A 117 5.32 -2.27 -4.47
CA THR A 117 5.28 -1.57 -3.19
C THR A 117 6.66 -1.52 -2.53
N GLU A 118 6.84 -0.63 -1.54
CA GLU A 118 8.06 -0.59 -0.71
C GLU A 118 8.32 -1.94 -0.01
N TRP A 119 7.25 -2.65 0.36
CA TRP A 119 7.35 -3.99 0.93
C TRP A 119 7.89 -5.02 -0.07
N ALA A 120 7.39 -5.02 -1.30
CA ALA A 120 7.88 -5.93 -2.35
C ALA A 120 9.36 -5.65 -2.68
N ALA A 121 9.75 -4.38 -2.80
CA ALA A 121 11.15 -4.00 -2.97
C ALA A 121 12.01 -4.44 -1.77
N THR A 122 11.50 -4.30 -0.55
CA THR A 122 12.16 -4.80 0.68
C THR A 122 12.35 -6.30 0.66
N LEU A 123 11.35 -7.05 0.19
CA LEU A 123 11.42 -8.51 0.13
C LEU A 123 12.47 -8.96 -0.88
N LEU A 124 12.45 -8.42 -2.11
CA LEU A 124 13.45 -8.75 -3.12
C LEU A 124 14.88 -8.46 -2.64
N ALA A 125 15.09 -7.31 -2.01
CA ALA A 125 16.36 -6.96 -1.37
C ALA A 125 16.80 -7.95 -0.28
N LYS A 126 15.86 -8.48 0.51
CA LYS A 126 16.16 -9.44 1.58
C LYS A 126 16.48 -10.83 1.03
N GLU A 127 15.64 -11.32 0.12
CA GLU A 127 15.79 -12.68 -0.43
C GLU A 127 17.05 -12.82 -1.29
N THR A 128 17.55 -11.71 -1.84
CA THR A 128 18.80 -11.69 -2.62
C THR A 128 20.04 -11.32 -1.80
N ALA A 129 19.91 -11.10 -0.49
CA ALA A 129 21.01 -10.61 0.35
C ALA A 129 22.17 -11.62 0.50
N CYS A 130 21.91 -12.91 0.33
CA CYS A 130 22.92 -13.97 0.37
C CYS A 130 23.66 -14.19 -0.96
N LEU A 131 23.21 -13.54 -2.03
CA LEU A 131 23.80 -13.68 -3.36
C LEU A 131 24.95 -12.70 -3.56
N GLU A 132 25.91 -13.08 -4.38
CA GLU A 132 26.92 -12.16 -4.92
C GLU A 132 26.28 -11.10 -5.83
N VAL A 133 26.97 -9.97 -6.02
CA VAL A 133 26.43 -8.81 -6.75
C VAL A 133 25.97 -9.18 -8.17
N ASP A 134 26.75 -9.98 -8.90
CA ASP A 134 26.43 -10.37 -10.28
C ASP A 134 25.19 -11.28 -10.35
N ASP A 135 25.03 -12.21 -9.40
CA ASP A 135 23.88 -13.11 -9.36
C ASP A 135 22.62 -12.39 -8.87
N ARG A 136 22.78 -11.47 -7.91
CA ARG A 136 21.72 -10.56 -7.49
C ARG A 136 21.22 -9.69 -8.66
N ALA A 137 22.12 -9.18 -9.49
CA ALA A 137 21.74 -8.40 -10.67
C ALA A 137 20.97 -9.22 -11.71
N LYS A 138 21.28 -10.51 -11.88
CA LYS A 138 20.50 -11.42 -12.73
C LYS A 138 19.08 -11.59 -12.19
N VAL A 139 18.92 -11.84 -10.89
CA VAL A 139 17.61 -11.96 -10.24
C VAL A 139 16.82 -10.65 -10.34
N ASP A 140 17.47 -9.50 -10.12
CA ASP A 140 16.86 -8.18 -10.27
C ASP A 140 16.26 -8.00 -11.66
N LYS A 141 17.03 -8.32 -12.71
CA LYS A 141 16.57 -8.23 -14.09
C LYS A 141 15.45 -9.23 -14.39
N GLU A 142 15.59 -10.47 -13.96
CA GLU A 142 14.59 -11.52 -14.25
C GLU A 142 13.25 -11.23 -13.57
N ILE A 143 13.25 -10.77 -12.32
CA ILE A 143 12.03 -10.56 -11.54
C ILE A 143 11.41 -9.19 -11.82
N ALA A 144 12.21 -8.13 -11.97
CA ALA A 144 11.72 -6.76 -12.07
C ALA A 144 11.92 -6.11 -13.46
N GLY A 145 12.64 -6.76 -14.38
CA GLY A 145 12.91 -6.21 -15.71
C GLY A 145 11.67 -5.98 -16.54
N ASP A 146 10.73 -6.93 -16.52
CA ASP A 146 9.51 -6.86 -17.34
C ASP A 146 8.40 -6.02 -16.69
N LEU A 147 8.51 -5.77 -15.37
CA LEU A 147 7.53 -4.98 -14.65
C LEU A 147 7.43 -3.57 -15.24
N THR A 148 8.56 -2.97 -15.62
CA THR A 148 8.59 -1.64 -16.25
C THR A 148 8.02 -1.58 -17.67
N ASP A 149 8.02 -2.71 -18.39
CA ASP A 149 7.54 -2.80 -19.78
C ASP A 149 6.04 -3.05 -19.88
N HIS A 150 5.39 -3.53 -18.80
CA HIS A 150 3.93 -3.59 -18.69
C HIS A 150 3.27 -2.22 -18.48
N ARG A 151 3.74 -1.20 -19.20
CA ARG A 151 3.06 0.09 -19.42
C ARG A 151 1.90 -0.05 -20.43
N MET A 152 1.07 -1.08 -20.32
CA MET A 152 -0.23 -1.17 -21.01
C MET A 152 -1.14 -2.15 -20.27
N GLY A 153 -1.62 -1.71 -19.12
CA GLY A 153 -2.69 -2.36 -18.36
C GLY A 153 -3.71 -1.32 -17.92
N ARG A 154 -4.20 -0.52 -18.86
CA ARG A 154 -5.53 0.08 -18.75
C ARG A 154 -6.43 -1.07 -18.31
N HIS A 155 -7.06 -0.96 -17.14
CA HIS A 155 -7.91 -2.01 -16.63
C HIS A 155 -8.96 -2.32 -17.72
N PRO A 156 -9.00 -3.52 -18.34
CA PRO A 156 -10.21 -3.90 -19.04
C PRO A 156 -11.32 -3.84 -17.98
N PRO A 157 -12.53 -3.34 -18.29
CA PRO A 157 -13.61 -3.26 -17.31
C PRO A 157 -13.73 -4.62 -16.64
N ARG A 158 -13.50 -4.65 -15.32
CA ARG A 158 -13.64 -5.90 -14.56
C ARG A 158 -15.06 -6.36 -14.72
N GLN A 159 -15.20 -7.66 -14.96
CA GLN A 159 -16.44 -8.38 -15.21
C GLN A 159 -17.29 -8.40 -13.93
N GLY A 160 -17.84 -7.25 -13.53
CA GLY A 160 -18.66 -7.04 -12.33
C GLY A 160 -20.08 -7.61 -12.43
N ASP A 161 -20.49 -8.10 -13.60
CA ASP A 161 -21.86 -8.58 -13.85
C ASP A 161 -22.19 -9.98 -13.29
N ARG A 162 -21.40 -10.53 -12.36
CA ARG A 162 -21.71 -11.82 -11.72
C ARG A 162 -21.62 -11.82 -10.19
N LEU A 163 -22.06 -10.75 -9.55
CA LEU A 163 -22.60 -10.89 -8.20
C LEU A 163 -24.05 -11.39 -8.31
N PRO A 164 -24.38 -12.61 -7.84
CA PRO A 164 -25.75 -13.08 -7.87
C PRO A 164 -26.62 -12.15 -7.02
N ARG A 165 -27.59 -11.47 -7.67
CA ARG A 165 -28.60 -10.64 -7.01
C ARG A 165 -29.22 -11.43 -5.86
N GLY A 166 -29.23 -10.82 -4.67
CA GLY A 166 -29.66 -11.42 -3.42
C GLY A 166 -31.01 -12.14 -3.52
N ARG A 167 -31.12 -13.26 -2.80
CA ARG A 167 -32.41 -13.93 -2.58
C ARG A 167 -33.35 -12.92 -1.92
N ARG A 168 -34.47 -12.62 -2.60
CA ARG A 168 -35.55 -11.79 -2.05
C ARG A 168 -36.05 -12.39 -0.72
N PRO A 169 -36.44 -11.56 0.26
CA PRO A 169 -37.19 -12.04 1.42
C PRO A 169 -38.52 -12.66 0.95
N ARG A 170 -38.88 -13.83 1.48
CA ARG A 170 -40.19 -14.45 1.22
C ARG A 170 -41.26 -13.71 2.02
N GLU A 171 -42.02 -12.85 1.36
CA GLU A 171 -43.28 -12.34 1.91
C GLU A 171 -44.42 -13.33 1.69
N GLY A 172 -45.09 -13.66 2.80
CA GLY A 172 -46.49 -14.07 2.98
C GLY A 172 -47.20 -14.94 1.93
N ARG A 173 -47.62 -16.14 2.35
CA ARG A 173 -48.91 -16.70 1.91
C ARG A 173 -49.91 -16.62 3.05
N GLN A 174 -50.86 -15.71 2.90
CA GLN A 174 -52.03 -15.59 3.74
C GLN A 174 -53.19 -16.37 3.09
N GLY A 175 -53.85 -17.22 3.87
CA GLY A 175 -55.20 -17.69 3.62
C GLY A 175 -55.35 -19.16 3.25
N ASP A 176 -55.88 -19.98 4.16
CA ASP A 176 -57.22 -20.50 3.94
C ASP A 176 -57.95 -20.75 5.26
N ARG A 177 -59.23 -20.36 5.28
CA ARG A 177 -60.16 -20.36 6.40
C ARG A 177 -60.88 -21.71 6.45
N ARG A 178 -60.89 -22.38 7.62
CA ARG A 178 -62.02 -23.26 8.00
C ARG A 178 -62.27 -23.17 9.52
N ARG A 179 -63.41 -22.58 9.90
CA ARG A 179 -64.12 -22.71 11.19
C ARG A 179 -65.25 -23.76 11.01
N PRO A 180 -66.09 -24.08 12.02
CA PRO A 180 -65.83 -24.57 13.39
C PRO A 180 -66.74 -25.80 13.73
N ARG A 181 -66.67 -26.33 14.97
CA ARG A 181 -67.78 -26.92 15.78
C ARG A 181 -67.22 -27.26 17.19
N GLU A 182 -67.66 -26.57 18.24
CA GLU A 182 -68.70 -27.01 19.21
C GLU A 182 -68.36 -28.36 19.86
N GLY A 183 -68.23 -28.58 21.17
CA GLY A 183 -68.55 -27.87 22.41
C GLY A 183 -68.75 -28.96 23.48
N ARG A 184 -68.36 -28.73 24.74
CA ARG A 184 -69.05 -29.21 25.97
C ARG A 184 -68.24 -28.92 27.23
N GLU A 185 -68.95 -28.30 28.17
CA GLU A 185 -68.62 -28.06 29.57
C GLU A 185 -68.83 -29.33 30.43
N ALA A 186 -68.09 -29.40 31.55
CA ALA A 186 -68.46 -29.98 32.85
C ALA A 186 -67.38 -29.47 33.84
N VAL A 187 -67.58 -28.61 34.85
CA VAL A 187 -68.47 -28.59 36.04
C VAL A 187 -68.21 -29.73 37.04
N GLY A 188 -67.82 -29.34 38.27
CA GLY A 188 -67.77 -30.12 39.53
C GLY A 188 -66.40 -30.74 39.85
N GLU A 189 -65.85 -30.82 41.07
CA GLU A 189 -66.33 -30.62 42.46
C GLU A 189 -65.09 -30.87 43.38
N THR A 190 -64.63 -29.93 44.22
CA THR A 190 -64.73 -29.86 45.71
C THR A 190 -63.98 -30.90 46.58
N GLY A 191 -63.19 -30.41 47.56
CA GLY A 191 -62.82 -31.07 48.84
C GLY A 191 -61.39 -31.64 48.92
N ARG A 192 -60.55 -31.45 49.93
CA ARG A 192 -60.58 -30.82 51.27
C ARG A 192 -59.18 -30.28 51.58
#